data_AF-J2Z8C9-F1
#
_entry.id   AF-J2Z8C9-F1
#
_cell.length_a   1.000
_cell.length_b   1.000
_cell.length_c   1.000
_cell.angle_alpha   90.00
_cell.angle_beta   90.00
_cell.angle_gamma   90.00
#
_symmetry.space_group_name_H-M   'P 1'
#
loop_
_entity.id
_entity.type
_entity.pdbx_description
1 polymer ?
#
loop_
_entity_poly.entity_id
_entity_poly.type
_entity_poly.pdbx_seq_one_letter_code
_entity_poly.pdbx_strand_id
1 'polypeptide(L)'
;MLRDIARYADELAEHLEREAELAEQDERDKETEAEADNRQDDVPGKATITVKEINDHRYYYWQWREGETIKSKYKGPVDSGN
;
A
#
# COMPACT_ATOMS: atom_id res chain seq x y z
N MET A 1 -19.13 -0.38 36.94
CA MET A 1 -17.83 -1.08 37.07
C MET A 1 -17.58 -2.06 35.92
N LEU A 2 -18.28 -3.19 35.77
CA LEU A 2 -18.08 -4.07 34.60
C LEU A 2 -18.44 -3.40 33.26
N ARG A 3 -19.48 -2.55 33.25
CA ARG A 3 -19.89 -1.77 32.07
C ARG A 3 -18.87 -0.70 31.66
N ASP A 4 -18.12 -0.15 32.61
CA ASP A 4 -17.10 0.86 32.35
C ASP A 4 -15.85 0.24 31.73
N ILE A 5 -15.48 -0.97 32.17
CA ILE A 5 -14.37 -1.74 31.61
C ILE A 5 -14.71 -2.18 30.19
N ALA A 6 -15.95 -2.61 29.94
CA ALA A 6 -16.40 -2.98 28.59
C ALA A 6 -16.33 -1.79 27.61
N ARG A 7 -16.77 -0.60 28.03
CA ARG A 7 -16.69 0.61 27.21
C ARG A 7 -15.23 1.01 26.92
N TYR A 8 -14.37 0.96 27.92
CA TYR A 8 -12.94 1.28 27.73
C TYR A 8 -12.24 0.28 26.80
N ALA A 9 -12.60 -1.00 26.87
CA ALA A 9 -12.07 -2.02 25.95
C ALA A 9 -12.53 -1.80 24.50
N ASP A 10 -13.77 -1.37 24.30
CA ASP A 10 -14.34 -1.03 22.99
C ASP A 10 -13.64 0.19 22.37
N GLU A 11 -13.50 1.28 23.13
CA GLU A 11 -12.77 2.49 22.71
C GLU A 11 -11.31 2.18 22.38
N LEU A 12 -10.66 1.30 23.16
CA LEU A 12 -9.28 0.90 22.90
C LEU A 12 -9.16 0.05 21.63
N ALA A 13 -10.13 -0.84 21.36
CA ALA A 13 -10.15 -1.64 20.15
C ALA A 13 -10.29 -0.76 18.90
N GLU A 14 -11.22 0.19 18.89
CA GLU A 14 -11.40 1.12 17.76
C GLU A 14 -10.14 1.97 17.52
N HIS A 15 -9.45 2.39 18.59
CA HIS A 15 -8.22 3.18 18.47
C HIS A 15 -7.07 2.36 17.88
N LEU A 16 -6.92 1.11 18.33
CA LEU A 16 -5.91 0.19 17.84
C LEU A 16 -6.16 -0.25 16.39
N GLU A 17 -7.41 -0.49 16.00
CA GLU A 17 -7.78 -0.80 14.60
C GLU A 17 -7.44 0.36 13.67
N ARG A 18 -7.72 1.60 14.09
CA ARG A 18 -7.37 2.79 13.31
C ARG A 18 -5.85 2.99 13.22
N GLU A 19 -5.13 2.80 14.32
CA GLU A 19 -3.67 2.87 14.31
C GLU A 19 -3.04 1.78 13.45
N ALA A 20 -3.60 0.56 13.46
CA ALA A 20 -3.16 -0.53 12.60
C ALA A 20 -3.38 -0.19 11.12
N GLU A 21 -4.57 0.30 10.74
CA GLU A 21 -4.85 0.69 9.35
C GLU A 21 -3.93 1.81 8.86
N LEU A 22 -3.64 2.79 9.73
CA LEU A 22 -2.72 3.89 9.45
C LEU A 22 -1.26 3.43 9.36
N ALA A 23 -0.81 2.54 10.26
CA ALA A 23 0.53 1.98 10.23
C ALA A 23 0.74 1.12 8.99
N GLU A 24 -0.24 0.28 8.64
CA GLU A 24 -0.23 -0.47 7.39
C GLU A 24 -0.23 0.46 6.17
N GLN A 25 -0.89 1.62 6.23
CA GLN A 25 -0.87 2.61 5.15
C GLN A 25 0.50 3.28 5.02
N ASP A 26 1.09 3.70 6.13
CA ASP A 26 2.40 4.36 6.18
C ASP A 26 3.53 3.41 5.76
N GLU A 27 3.48 2.13 6.16
CA GLU A 27 4.39 1.10 5.66
C GLU A 27 4.23 0.87 4.16
N ARG A 28 2.99 0.85 3.64
CA ARG A 28 2.74 0.76 2.18
C ARG A 28 3.31 1.94 1.41
N ASP A 29 3.16 3.15 1.93
CA ASP A 29 3.67 4.36 1.29
C ASP A 29 5.20 4.40 1.32
N LYS A 30 5.83 4.02 2.44
CA LYS A 30 7.30 3.93 2.56
C LYS A 30 7.92 2.84 1.68
N GLU A 31 7.32 1.66 1.58
CA GLU A 31 7.76 0.61 0.66
C GLU A 31 7.66 1.10 -0.80
N THR A 32 6.57 1.81 -1.12
CA THR A 32 6.33 2.39 -2.44
C THR A 32 7.36 3.47 -2.79
N GLU A 33 7.68 4.36 -1.86
CA GLU A 33 8.66 5.45 -2.04
C GLU A 33 10.09 4.92 -2.16
N ALA A 34 10.50 3.98 -1.30
CA ALA A 34 11.84 3.40 -1.33
C ALA A 34 12.13 2.67 -2.65
N GLU A 35 11.13 2.00 -3.22
CA GLU A 35 11.28 1.27 -4.47
C GLU A 35 10.99 2.10 -5.73
N ALA A 36 10.44 3.31 -5.58
CA ALA A 36 10.38 4.26 -6.69
C ALA A 36 11.75 4.73 -7.16
N ASP A 37 12.77 4.57 -6.32
CA ASP A 37 14.17 4.80 -6.65
C ASP A 37 14.73 3.71 -7.59
N ASN A 38 14.21 2.46 -7.53
CA ASN A 38 14.63 1.34 -8.39
C ASN A 38 13.79 1.24 -9.69
N ARG A 39 13.45 2.39 -10.27
CA ARG A 39 12.62 2.46 -11.48
C ARG A 39 13.39 1.93 -12.70
N GLN A 40 12.80 0.98 -13.42
CA GLN A 40 13.35 0.49 -14.69
C GLN A 40 13.35 1.60 -15.76
N ASP A 41 14.35 1.59 -16.65
CA ASP A 41 14.58 2.63 -17.69
C ASP A 41 13.37 2.91 -18.60
N ASP A 42 12.53 1.89 -18.82
CA ASP A 42 11.33 1.94 -19.65
C ASP A 42 10.10 2.56 -18.94
N VAL A 43 10.21 2.88 -17.65
CA VAL A 43 9.16 3.55 -16.87
C VAL A 43 9.52 5.03 -16.74
N PRO A 44 8.66 5.97 -17.17
CA PRO A 44 8.97 7.39 -17.10
C PRO A 44 8.93 7.91 -15.66
N GLY A 45 9.67 8.99 -15.41
CA GLY A 45 9.80 9.63 -14.10
C GLY A 45 8.47 10.04 -13.42
N LYS A 46 7.45 10.30 -14.25
CA LYS A 46 6.08 10.67 -13.85
C LYS A 46 5.16 9.48 -13.55
N ALA A 47 5.66 8.25 -13.58
CA ALA A 47 4.88 7.07 -13.28
C ALA A 47 4.62 6.94 -11.77
N THR A 48 3.40 6.57 -11.44
CA THR A 48 2.91 6.33 -10.08
C THR A 48 2.72 4.82 -9.88
N ILE A 49 2.95 4.31 -8.67
CA ILE A 49 2.65 2.92 -8.35
C ILE A 49 1.17 2.79 -7.98
N THR A 50 0.49 1.85 -8.61
CA THR A 50 -0.86 1.42 -8.27
C THR A 50 -0.79 0.00 -7.71
N VAL A 51 -1.32 -0.20 -6.50
CA VAL A 51 -1.44 -1.53 -5.90
C VAL A 51 -2.83 -2.10 -6.21
N LYS A 52 -2.87 -3.35 -6.68
CA LYS A 52 -4.11 -4.12 -6.88
C LYS A 52 -4.09 -5.32 -5.95
N GLU A 53 -5.06 -5.41 -5.05
CA GLU A 53 -5.20 -6.56 -4.15
C GLU A 53 -6.30 -7.49 -4.70
N ILE A 54 -5.92 -8.74 -5.00
CA ILE A 54 -6.82 -9.75 -5.56
C ILE A 54 -6.48 -11.11 -4.92
N ASN A 55 -7.46 -11.75 -4.27
CA ASN A 55 -7.28 -13.03 -3.57
C ASN A 55 -6.12 -13.00 -2.54
N ASP A 56 -6.02 -11.96 -1.71
CA ASP A 56 -4.93 -11.79 -0.73
C ASP A 56 -3.54 -11.54 -1.35
N HIS A 57 -3.44 -11.56 -2.68
CA HIS A 57 -2.21 -11.24 -3.41
C HIS A 57 -2.20 -9.77 -3.83
N ARG A 58 -1.10 -9.08 -3.52
CA ARG A 58 -0.86 -7.69 -3.92
C ARG A 58 -0.02 -7.64 -5.20
N TYR A 59 -0.54 -6.95 -6.20
CA TYR A 59 0.09 -6.75 -7.49
C TYR A 59 0.43 -5.28 -7.67
N TYR A 60 1.70 -4.99 -7.91
CA TYR A 60 2.21 -3.63 -8.03
C TYR A 60 2.38 -3.28 -9.50
N TYR A 61 1.82 -2.14 -9.91
CA TYR A 61 1.91 -1.65 -11.27
C TYR A 61 2.46 -0.25 -11.31
N TRP A 62 3.43 -0.01 -12.18
CA TRP A 62 3.77 1.32 -12.63
C TRP A 62 2.72 1.81 -13.60
N GLN A 63 2.08 2.94 -13.33
CA GLN A 63 1.08 3.52 -14.20
C GLN A 63 1.42 4.97 -14.53
N TRP A 64 1.36 5.31 -15.81
CA TRP A 64 1.60 6.67 -16.28
C TRP A 64 0.72 6.99 -17.49
N ARG A 65 0.60 8.29 -17.78
CA ARG A 65 -0.05 8.76 -19.01
C ARG A 65 0.97 9.14 -20.07
N GLU A 66 0.76 8.62 -21.26
CA GLU A 66 1.46 8.98 -22.48
C GLU A 66 0.44 9.56 -23.46
N GLY A 67 0.34 10.89 -23.49
CA GLY A 67 -0.73 11.59 -24.20
C GLY A 67 -2.11 11.22 -23.65
N GLU A 68 -2.95 10.65 -24.51
CA GLU A 68 -4.32 10.21 -24.17
C GLU A 68 -4.39 8.75 -23.71
N THR A 69 -3.29 8.00 -23.79
CA THR A 69 -3.26 6.58 -23.43
C THR A 69 -2.66 6.38 -22.03
N ILE A 70 -3.32 5.54 -21.23
CA ILE A 70 -2.79 5.08 -19.95
C ILE A 70 -1.93 3.85 -20.23
N LYS A 71 -0.65 3.93 -19.85
CA LYS A 71 0.29 2.81 -19.88
C LYS A 71 0.43 2.25 -18.48
N SER A 72 0.55 0.93 -18.41
CA SER A 72 0.86 0.23 -17.18
C SER A 72 1.97 -0.79 -17.42
N LYS A 73 2.86 -0.94 -16.43
CA LYS A 73 3.91 -1.97 -16.43
C LYS A 73 3.87 -2.70 -15.11
N TYR A 74 3.89 -4.02 -15.19
CA TYR A 74 3.94 -4.86 -13.99
C TYR A 74 5.31 -4.70 -13.32
N LYS A 75 5.31 -4.34 -12.04
CA LYS A 75 6.53 -4.16 -11.24
C LYS A 75 7.10 -5.50 -10.76
N GLY A 76 6.28 -6.55 -10.71
CA GLY A 76 6.64 -7.82 -10.07
C GLY A 76 6.01 -7.93 -8.68
N PRO A 77 5.85 -9.14 -8.14
CA PRO A 77 5.53 -9.29 -6.73
C PRO A 77 6.76 -8.89 -5.92
N VAL A 78 6.58 -8.11 -4.86
CA VAL A 78 7.55 -8.05 -3.75
C VAL A 78 7.42 -9.35 -2.96
N ASP A 79 7.75 -10.47 -3.60
CA ASP A 79 8.09 -11.67 -2.84
C ASP A 79 9.52 -11.43 -2.35
N SER A 80 9.61 -10.87 -1.14
CA SER A 80 10.82 -11.00 -0.35
C SER A 80 10.90 -12.47 0.03
N GLY A 81 11.53 -13.27 -0.83
CA GLY A 81 11.80 -14.65 -0.51
C GLY A 81 12.56 -14.73 0.81
N ASN A 82 11.93 -15.32 1.83
CA ASN A 82 12.44 -16.38 2.71
C ASN A 82 11.68 -16.46 4.04
#